data_AF-A0A2U2ZGF4-F1
#
_entry.id   AF-A0A2U2ZGF4-F1
#
_cell.length_a   1.000
_cell.length_b   1.000
_cell.length_c   1.000
_cell.angle_alpha   90.00
_cell.angle_beta   90.00
_cell.angle_gamma   90.00
#
_symmetry.space_group_name_H-M   'P 1'
#
loop_
_entity.id
_entity.type
_entity.pdbx_description
1 polymer ?
#
loop_
_entity_poly.entity_id
_entity_poly.type
_entity_poly.pdbx_seq_one_letter_code
_entity_poly.pdbx_strand_id
1 'polypeptide(L)'
;MRLALGLTQHQLAARCTAMGRPMTNTALSRTERAHRRCDIDDLVVIAATLGVPPTALLPLGACPDAHPRHVGADARGRAQEALLG
;
A
#
# COMPACT_ATOMS: atom_id res chain seq x y z
N MET A 1 13.64 3.70 6.47
CA MET A 1 12.94 2.42 6.73
C MET A 1 12.41 2.41 8.16
N ARG A 2 11.22 1.84 8.44
CA ARG A 2 10.54 1.93 9.75
C ARG A 2 11.39 1.48 10.95
N LEU A 3 12.27 0.51 10.74
CA LEU A 3 13.19 0.00 11.76
C LEU A 3 14.18 1.06 12.23
N ALA A 4 14.62 1.94 11.32
CA ALA A 4 15.49 3.08 11.66
C ALA A 4 14.78 4.14 12.52
N LEU A 5 13.43 4.13 12.51
CA LEU A 5 12.60 5.00 13.35
C LEU A 5 12.12 4.28 14.63
N GLY A 6 12.60 3.06 14.90
CA GLY A 6 12.16 2.25 16.05
C GLY A 6 10.69 1.79 15.97
N LEU A 7 10.07 1.82 14.78
CA LEU A 7 8.65 1.54 14.62
C LEU A 7 8.36 0.05 14.37
N THR A 8 7.42 -0.48 15.15
CA THR A 8 6.80 -1.77 14.85
C THR A 8 5.83 -1.66 13.67
N GLN A 9 5.48 -2.78 13.02
CA GLN A 9 4.44 -2.80 11.98
C GLN A 9 3.10 -2.33 12.53
N HIS A 10 2.78 -2.68 13.78
CA HIS A 10 1.54 -2.25 14.42
C HIS A 10 1.49 -0.73 14.59
N GLN A 11 2.58 -0.11 15.06
CA GLN A 11 2.66 1.34 15.23
C GLN A 11 2.59 2.08 13.89
N LEU A 12 3.26 1.57 12.85
CA LEU A 12 3.18 2.17 11.52
C LEU A 12 1.75 2.08 10.96
N ALA A 13 1.10 0.92 11.06
CA ALA A 13 -0.28 0.74 10.63
C ALA A 13 -1.27 1.65 11.37
N ALA A 14 -1.11 1.80 12.69
CA ALA A 14 -1.92 2.71 13.50
C ALA A 14 -1.74 4.18 13.06
N ARG A 15 -0.50 4.61 12.79
CA ARG A 15 -0.21 5.96 12.30
C ARG A 15 -0.78 6.21 10.90
N CYS A 16 -0.66 5.26 9.98
CA CYS A 16 -1.30 5.35 8.67
C CYS A 16 -2.83 5.49 8.79
N THR A 17 -3.44 4.72 9.69
CA THR A 17 -4.88 4.80 10.00
C THR A 17 -5.27 6.16 10.56
N ALA A 18 -4.45 6.73 11.44
CA ALA A 18 -4.67 8.07 11.98
C ALA A 18 -4.58 9.18 10.93
N MET A 19 -3.88 8.95 9.80
CA MET A 19 -3.86 9.88 8.66
C MET A 19 -5.07 9.71 7.72
N GLY A 20 -6.07 8.92 8.11
CA GLY A 20 -7.32 8.77 7.35
C GLY A 20 -7.32 7.62 6.34
N ARG A 21 -6.27 6.80 6.29
CA ARG A 21 -6.22 5.60 5.45
C ARG A 21 -6.23 4.33 6.30
N PRO A 22 -7.37 3.61 6.40
CA PRO A 22 -7.46 2.38 7.16
C PRO A 22 -6.36 1.39 6.76
N MET A 23 -5.47 1.07 7.70
CA MET A 23 -4.32 0.21 7.47
C MET A 23 -4.22 -0.80 8.60
N THR A 24 -4.35 -2.08 8.27
CA THR A 24 -4.17 -3.16 9.25
C THR A 24 -2.71 -3.57 9.33
N ASN A 25 -2.28 -4.11 10.47
CA ASN A 25 -0.95 -4.70 10.62
C ASN A 25 -0.73 -5.78 9.54
N THR A 26 -1.70 -6.67 9.32
CA THR A 26 -1.63 -7.72 8.29
C THR A 26 -1.45 -7.15 6.88
N ALA A 27 -2.18 -6.10 6.52
CA ALA A 27 -2.04 -5.45 5.21
C ALA A 27 -0.62 -4.90 5.03
N LEU A 28 -0.13 -4.14 6.01
CA LEU A 28 1.23 -3.59 6.00
C LEU A 28 2.30 -4.69 5.96
N SER A 29 2.13 -5.74 6.76
CA SER A 29 3.05 -6.87 6.84
C SER A 29 3.14 -7.64 5.52
N ARG A 30 2.04 -7.77 4.78
CA ARG A 30 2.03 -8.36 3.44
C ARG A 30 2.62 -7.43 2.39
N THR A 31 2.39 -6.12 2.50
CA THR A 31 2.99 -5.11 1.62
C THR A 31 4.51 -5.09 1.76
N GLU A 32 5.07 -5.10 2.98
CA GLU A 32 6.52 -5.15 3.21
C GLU A 32 7.18 -6.41 2.61
N ARG A 33 6.45 -7.53 2.56
CA ARG A 33 6.91 -8.79 1.96
C ARG A 33 6.57 -8.94 0.48
N ALA A 34 6.06 -7.90 -0.17
CA ALA A 34 5.57 -7.93 -1.56
C ALA A 34 4.48 -8.99 -1.85
N HIS A 35 3.78 -9.50 -0.82
CA HIS A 35 2.64 -10.42 -0.96
C HIS A 35 1.30 -9.71 -1.14
N ARG A 36 1.29 -8.37 -1.12
CA ARG A 36 0.15 -7.51 -1.41
C ARG A 36 0.67 -6.31 -2.20
N ARG A 37 0.00 -5.99 -3.31
CA ARG A 37 0.22 -4.73 -4.03
C ARG A 37 -0.24 -3.55 -3.17
N CYS A 38 0.54 -2.47 -3.14
CA CYS A 38 0.10 -1.21 -2.55
C CYS A 38 -0.34 -0.26 -3.65
N ASP A 39 -1.47 0.41 -3.45
CA ASP A 39 -1.89 1.51 -4.33
C ASP A 39 -1.02 2.75 -4.08
N ILE A 40 -1.06 3.71 -5.01
CA ILE A 40 -0.32 4.98 -4.88
C ILE A 40 -0.70 5.70 -3.58
N ASP A 41 -1.98 5.68 -3.19
CA ASP A 41 -2.42 6.28 -1.93
C ASP A 41 -1.77 5.60 -0.70
N ASP A 42 -1.68 4.26 -0.71
CA ASP A 42 -1.03 3.51 0.37
C ASP A 42 0.45 3.91 0.45
N LEU A 43 1.11 4.04 -0.71
CA LEU A 43 2.51 4.47 -0.81
C LEU A 43 2.72 5.86 -0.22
N VAL A 44 1.89 6.83 -0.60
CA VAL A 44 1.95 8.23 -0.14
C VAL A 44 1.76 8.31 1.37
N VAL A 45 0.76 7.60 1.90
CA VAL A 45 0.48 7.57 3.35
C VAL A 45 1.63 6.92 4.12
N ILE A 46 2.20 5.82 3.63
CA ILE A 46 3.35 5.18 4.30
C ILE A 46 4.55 6.12 4.28
N ALA A 47 4.84 6.76 3.14
CA ALA A 47 5.95 7.70 3.01
C ALA A 47 5.81 8.92 3.94
N ALA A 48 4.62 9.52 3.98
CA ALA A 48 4.30 10.62 4.88
C ALA A 48 4.45 10.22 6.36
N THR A 49 4.00 9.00 6.73
CA THR A 49 4.16 8.49 8.10
C THR A 49 5.63 8.28 8.48
N LEU A 50 6.46 7.93 7.51
CA LEU A 50 7.90 7.72 7.67
C LEU A 50 8.71 9.01 7.55
N GLY A 51 8.09 10.13 7.15
CA GLY A 51 8.77 11.41 6.94
C GLY A 51 9.74 11.41 5.75
N VAL A 52 9.46 10.63 4.70
CA VAL A 52 10.30 10.51 3.50
C VAL A 52 9.49 10.80 2.22
N PRO A 53 10.11 11.22 1.10
CA PRO A 53 9.40 11.33 -0.15
C PRO A 53 8.93 9.94 -0.65
N PRO A 54 7.77 9.82 -1.33
CA PRO A 54 7.27 8.53 -1.83
C PRO A 54 8.25 7.79 -2.75
N THR A 55 9.07 8.55 -3.50
CA THR A 55 10.11 8.00 -4.37
C THR A 55 11.19 7.23 -3.60
N ALA A 56 11.42 7.54 -2.32
CA ALA A 56 12.37 6.80 -1.48
C ALA A 56 11.90 5.38 -1.13
N LEU A 57 10.63 5.06 -1.39
CA LEU A 57 10.07 3.71 -1.22
C LEU A 57 10.05 2.91 -2.53
N LEU A 58 10.44 3.52 -3.64
CA LEU A 58 10.50 2.87 -4.95
C LEU A 58 11.91 2.30 -5.22
N PRO A 59 12.02 1.18 -5.97
CA PRO A 59 13.30 0.69 -6.43
C PRO A 59 14.03 1.75 -7.27
N LEU A 60 15.29 2.03 -6.94
CA LEU A 60 16.14 2.86 -7.78
C LEU A 60 16.59 2.05 -9.01
N GLY A 61 16.17 2.47 -10.20
CA GLY A 61 16.70 1.92 -11.46
C GLY A 61 16.16 0.54 -11.86
N ALA A 62 14.84 0.33 -11.84
CA ALA A 62 14.27 -0.83 -12.51
C ALA A 62 14.55 -0.75 -14.03
N CYS A 63 15.41 -1.63 -14.55
CA CYS A 63 15.44 -1.93 -15.98
C CYS A 63 14.05 -2.49 -16.34
N PRO A 64 13.34 -1.98 -17.36
CA PRO A 64 11.93 -2.31 -17.63
C PRO A 64 11.68 -3.73 -18.18
N ASP A 65 12.51 -4.72 -17.83
CA ASP A 65 12.54 -6.03 -18.47
C ASP A 65 12.16 -7.17 -17.52
N ALA A 66 11.13 -6.98 -16.70
CA ALA A 66 10.38 -8.08 -16.10
C ALA A 66 9.03 -7.55 -15.64
N HIS A 67 8.18 -7.14 -16.57
CA HIS A 67 6.78 -6.83 -16.27
C HIS A 67 6.05 -8.15 -15.96
N PRO A 68 5.64 -8.44 -14.71
CA PRO A 68 4.67 -9.50 -14.48
C PRO A 68 3.36 -8.98 -15.07
N ARG A 69 2.80 -9.70 -16.05
CA ARG A 69 1.49 -9.38 -16.60
C ARG A 69 0.46 -9.48 -15.48
N HIS A 70 -0.06 -8.35 -15.04
CA HIS A 70 -1.14 -8.32 -14.09
C HIS A 70 -2.45 -8.11 -14.82
N VAL A 71 -3.20 -9.20 -14.96
CA VAL A 71 -4.64 -9.13 -15.26
C VAL A 71 -5.29 -8.38 -14.11
N GLY A 72 -5.75 -7.16 -14.37
CA GLY A 72 -6.60 -6.42 -13.45
C GLY A 72 -7.90 -7.20 -13.26
N ALA A 73 -8.17 -7.63 -12.02
CA ALA A 73 -9.50 -8.08 -11.66
C ALA A 73 -10.36 -6.84 -11.42
N ASP A 74 -11.08 -6.42 -12.45
CA ASP A 74 -12.25 -5.56 -12.31
C ASP A 74 -13.27 -6.27 -11.41
N ALA A 75 -13.25 -5.94 -10.13
CA ALA A 75 -14.27 -6.34 -9.16
C ALA A 75 -14.91 -5.12 -8.48
N ARG A 76 -15.11 -4.04 -9.24
CA ARG A 76 -15.97 -2.90 -8.87
C ARG A 76 -17.19 -2.75 -9.79
N GLY A 77 -17.72 -3.87 -10.30
CA GLY A 77 -18.85 -3.88 -11.23
C GLY A 77 -20.02 -4.78 -10.83
N ARG A 78 -20.26 -5.07 -9.53
CA ARG A 78 -21.40 -5.93 -9.14
C ARG A 78 -22.05 -5.64 -7.80
N ALA A 79 -22.16 -4.36 -7.42
CA ALA A 79 -22.95 -3.93 -6.26
C ALA A 79 -23.94 -2.78 -6.55
N GLN A 80 -24.15 -2.39 -7.81
CA GLN A 80 -25.10 -1.31 -8.17
C GLN A 80 -26.36 -1.79 -8.93
N GLU A 81 -26.49 -3.10 -9.21
CA GLU A 81 -27.60 -3.68 -9.99
C GLU A 81 -28.72 -4.29 -9.11
N ALA A 82 -28.89 -3.84 -7.86
CA ALA A 82 -29.90 -4.38 -6.95
C ALA A 82 -30.82 -3.30 -6.33
N LEU A 83 -31.00 -2.15 -7.00
CA LEU A 83 -31.98 -1.14 -6.59
C LEU A 83 -32.93 -0.65 -7.69
N LEU A 84 -32.97 -1.32 -8.84
CA LEU A 84 -33.96 -1.10 -9.90
C LEU A 84 -34.31 -2.45 -10.55
N GLY A 85 -35.15 -3.22 -9.86
CA GLY A 85 -35.66 -4.52 -10.32
C GLY A 85 -36.56 -5.15 -9.27
#